data_AF-A0A843D0B5-F1
#
_entry.id   AF-A0A843D0B5-F1
#
_cell.length_a   1.000
_cell.length_b   1.000
_cell.length_c   1.000
_cell.angle_alpha   90.00
_cell.angle_beta   90.00
_cell.angle_gamma   90.00
#
_symmetry.space_group_name_H-M   'P 1'
#
loop_
_entity.id
_entity.type
_entity.pdbx_description
1 polymer ?
#
loop_
_entity_poly.entity_id
_entity_poly.type
_entity_poly.pdbx_seq_one_letter_code
_entity_poly.pdbx_strand_id
1 'polypeptide(L)' 'MARKKASGGRKLEGWKAKSWFKVYAPEFLGKQLIGEIVSSNPENIPGRVMTVSLGELIQDYSKMNVRASFKINEVAG' A
#
# COMPACT_ATOMS: atom_id res chain seq x y z
N MET A 1 -12.75 -5.63 48.72
CA MET A 1 -12.00 -6.42 47.71
C MET A 1 -12.13 -5.72 46.36
N ALA A 2 -11.00 -5.32 45.76
CA ALA A 2 -10.96 -4.48 44.56
C ALA A 2 -11.30 -5.27 43.28
N ARG A 3 -12.18 -4.71 42.43
CA ARG A 3 -12.52 -5.26 41.12
C ARG A 3 -11.33 -5.17 40.18
N LYS A 4 -10.78 -6.33 39.79
CA LYS A 4 -9.73 -6.45 38.77
C LYS A 4 -10.34 -6.12 37.39
N LYS A 5 -10.11 -4.91 36.90
CA LYS A 5 -10.51 -4.45 35.56
C LYS A 5 -9.55 -5.04 34.52
N ALA A 6 -9.76 -6.31 34.18
CA ALA A 6 -9.06 -6.95 33.06
C ALA A 6 -9.82 -6.63 31.77
N SER A 7 -9.23 -5.83 30.88
CA SER A 7 -9.44 -5.91 29.41
C SER A 7 -8.79 -4.73 28.68
N GLY A 8 -7.46 -4.59 28.75
CA GLY A 8 -6.68 -3.67 27.91
C GLY A 8 -6.01 -4.35 26.70
N GLY A 9 -6.26 -5.66 26.48
CA GLY A 9 -5.44 -6.51 25.61
C GLY A 9 -5.90 -6.71 24.16
N ARG A 10 -6.90 -5.97 23.65
CA ARG A 10 -7.47 -6.19 22.30
C ARG A 10 -7.05 -5.15 21.25
N LYS A 11 -5.93 -4.45 21.46
CA LYS A 11 -5.47 -3.40 20.51
C LYS A 11 -4.27 -3.82 19.66
N LEU A 12 -3.63 -4.95 19.96
CA LEU A 12 -2.44 -5.44 19.26
C LEU A 12 -2.75 -6.33 18.05
N GLU A 13 -3.92 -6.98 17.99
CA GLU A 13 -4.25 -7.93 16.91
C GLU A 13 -4.52 -7.26 15.56
N GLY A 14 -4.90 -5.98 15.54
CA GLY A 14 -5.19 -5.27 14.29
C GLY A 14 -3.97 -5.06 13.39
N TRP A 15 -2.74 -5.14 13.92
CA TRP A 15 -1.52 -5.04 13.11
C TRP A 15 -1.04 -6.39 12.57
N LYS A 16 -1.21 -7.47 13.35
CA LYS A 16 -0.84 -8.84 12.91
C LYS A 16 -1.72 -9.36 11.78
N ALA A 17 -2.97 -8.92 11.71
CA ALA A 17 -3.90 -9.31 10.65
C ALA A 17 -3.70 -8.53 9.34
N LYS A 18 -2.67 -7.68 9.22
CA LYS A 18 -2.40 -6.93 7.99
C LYS A 18 -1.34 -7.62 7.17
N SER A 19 -1.66 -7.87 5.90
CA SER A 19 -0.73 -8.38 4.91
C SER A 19 -0.13 -7.21 4.12
N TRP A 20 1.11 -7.39 3.69
CA TRP A 20 1.80 -6.49 2.78
C TRP A 20 1.52 -6.91 1.34
N PHE A 21 1.06 -5.96 0.54
CA PHE A 21 0.76 -6.15 -0.87
C PHE A 21 1.69 -5.28 -1.69
N LYS A 22 2.41 -5.90 -2.63
CA LYS A 22 3.29 -5.18 -3.55
C LYS A 22 2.45 -4.58 -4.67
N VAL A 23 2.60 -3.28 -4.89
CA VAL A 23 1.92 -2.55 -5.96
C VAL A 23 2.90 -2.38 -7.10
N TYR A 24 2.53 -2.94 -8.25
CA TYR A 24 3.31 -2.85 -9.47
C TYR A 24 2.74 -1.78 -10.38
N ALA A 25 3.64 -1.14 -11.13
CA ALA A 25 3.26 -0.25 -12.21
C ALA A 25 2.60 -1.04 -13.35
N PRO A 26 1.78 -0.36 -14.17
CA PRO A 26 1.26 -0.93 -15.40
C PRO A 26 2.37 -1.45 -16.33
N GLU A 27 2.03 -2.39 -17.20
CA GLU A 27 3.00 -3.05 -18.10
C GLU A 27 3.73 -2.08 -19.03
N PHE A 28 3.06 -1.01 -19.47
CA PHE A 28 3.67 0.01 -20.33
C PHE A 28 4.77 0.84 -19.64
N LEU A 29 4.89 0.76 -18.31
CA LEU A 29 5.94 1.40 -17.50
C LEU A 29 6.98 0.39 -17.00
N GLY A 30 6.98 -0.84 -17.54
CA GLY A 30 7.99 -1.85 -17.21
C GLY A 30 7.72 -2.67 -15.95
N LYS A 31 6.48 -2.67 -15.43
CA LYS A 31 6.09 -3.41 -14.20
C LYS A 31 7.00 -3.11 -12.99
N GLN A 32 7.49 -1.90 -12.89
CA GLN A 32 8.33 -1.46 -11.78
C GLN A 32 7.54 -1.48 -10.46
N LEU A 33 8.21 -1.82 -9.36
CA LEU A 33 7.62 -1.74 -8.02
C LEU A 33 7.39 -0.26 -7.64
N ILE A 34 6.13 0.13 -7.47
CA ILE A 34 5.74 1.49 -7.04
C ILE A 34 5.90 1.60 -5.52
N GLY A 35 5.55 0.54 -4.80
CA GLY A 35 5.64 0.48 -3.35
C GLY A 35 4.82 -0.66 -2.77
N GLU A 36 4.62 -0.62 -1.46
CA GLU A 36 3.90 -1.65 -0.73
C GLU A 36 2.74 -1.03 0.04
N ILE A 37 1.60 -1.71 0.02
CA ILE A 37 0.41 -1.32 0.76
C ILE A 37 0.12 -2.35 1.83
N VAL A 38 -0.13 -1.83 3.03
CA VAL A 38 -0.60 -2.64 4.14
C VAL A 38 -2.14 -2.63 4.17
N SER A 39 -2.74 -3.82 4.16
CA SER A 39 -4.20 -3.98 4.27
C SER A 39 -4.56 -5.28 4.98
N SER A 40 -5.66 -5.28 5.73
CA SER A 40 -6.19 -6.50 6.35
C SER A 40 -6.98 -7.35 5.36
N ASN A 41 -7.71 -6.72 4.44
CA ASN A 41 -8.46 -7.42 3.39
C ASN A 41 -8.01 -6.94 2.00
N PRO A 42 -7.85 -7.85 1.02
CA PRO A 42 -7.49 -7.50 -0.35
C PRO A 42 -8.57 -6.68 -1.06
N GLU A 43 -9.84 -6.86 -0.69
CA GLU A 43 -11.00 -6.15 -1.26
C GLU A 43 -10.98 -4.63 -0.97
N ASN A 44 -10.25 -4.19 0.05
CA ASN A 44 -10.15 -2.77 0.45
C ASN A 44 -8.96 -2.03 -0.20
N ILE A 45 -8.19 -2.72 -1.04
CA ILE A 45 -7.05 -2.18 -1.77
C ILE A 45 -7.47 -1.50 -3.09
N PRO A 46 -8.37 -2.07 -3.93
CA PRO A 46 -8.80 -1.40 -5.15
C PRO A 46 -9.46 -0.06 -4.81
N GLY A 47 -9.17 0.96 -5.61
CA GLY A 47 -9.62 2.34 -5.39
C GLY A 47 -8.63 3.24 -4.65
N ARG A 48 -7.56 2.69 -4.04
CA ARG A 48 -6.48 3.52 -3.48
C ARG A 48 -5.66 4.16 -4.60
N VAL A 49 -5.25 5.41 -4.36
CA VAL A 49 -4.40 6.17 -5.28
C VAL A 49 -3.02 6.33 -4.64
N MET A 50 -1.98 5.88 -5.34
CA MET A 50 -0.59 6.10 -4.97
C MET A 50 0.01 7.18 -5.87
N THR A 51 0.77 8.11 -5.27
CA THR A 51 1.49 9.12 -6.03
C THR A 51 2.97 8.84 -5.95
N VAL A 52 3.63 8.72 -7.10
CA VAL A 52 5.07 8.51 -7.21
C VAL A 52 5.68 9.44 -8.24
N SER A 53 6.98 9.69 -8.13
CA SER A 53 7.73 10.46 -9.12
C SER A 53 7.90 9.64 -10.39
N LEU A 54 7.48 10.19 -11.53
CA LEU A 54 7.63 9.53 -12.82
C LEU A 54 9.11 9.28 -13.12
N GLY A 55 9.97 10.26 -12.83
CA GLY A 55 11.41 10.14 -13.04
C GLY A 55 12.05 8.93 -12.35
N GLU A 56 11.58 8.52 -11.17
CA GLU A 56 12.07 7.30 -10.50
C GLU A 56 11.56 6.02 -11.18
N LEU A 57 10.37 6.07 -11.77
CA LEU A 57 9.75 4.92 -12.42
C LEU A 57 10.40 4.60 -13.78
N ILE A 58 10.79 5.63 -14.54
CA ILE A 58 11.45 5.49 -15.85
C ILE A 58 12.96 5.72 -15.79
N GLN A 59 13.53 5.94 -14.59
CA GLN A 59 14.93 6.28 -14.35
C GLN A 59 15.44 7.50 -15.16
N ASP A 60 14.55 8.45 -15.41
CA ASP A 60 14.86 9.69 -16.13
C ASP A 60 14.96 10.86 -15.15
N TYR A 61 16.19 11.33 -14.94
CA TYR A 61 16.51 12.39 -13.98
C TYR A 61 15.93 13.75 -14.40
N SER A 62 15.65 13.94 -15.69
CA SER A 62 15.05 15.19 -16.21
C SER A 62 13.57 15.34 -15.81
N LYS A 63 12.88 14.23 -15.57
CA LYS A 63 11.43 14.18 -15.26
C LYS A 63 11.11 13.89 -13.78
N MET A 64 12.07 14.07 -12.88
CA MET A 64 11.83 13.91 -11.44
C MET A 64 10.81 14.90 -10.86
N ASN A 65 10.59 16.04 -11.50
CA ASN A 65 9.57 17.01 -11.12
C ASN A 65 8.13 16.56 -11.45
N VAL A 66 7.96 15.54 -12.29
CA VAL A 66 6.65 15.03 -12.70
C VAL A 66 6.17 13.99 -11.69
N ARG A 67 5.00 14.24 -11.08
CA ARG A 67 4.32 13.29 -10.20
C ARG A 67 3.21 12.59 -10.97
N ALA A 68 3.17 11.26 -10.89
CA ALA A 68 2.12 10.44 -11.48
C ALA A 68 1.28 9.82 -10.36
N SER A 69 -0.05 9.85 -10.54
CA SER A 69 -1.00 9.24 -9.60
C SER A 69 -1.60 7.99 -10.23
N PHE A 70 -1.40 6.85 -9.58
CA PHE A 70 -1.87 5.54 -10.02
C PHE A 70 -3.01 5.09 -9.13
N LYS A 71 -4.14 4.72 -9.74
CA LYS A 71 -5.25 4.08 -9.05
C LYS A 71 -5.12 2.56 -9.18
N ILE A 72 -5.27 1.86 -8.06
CA ILE A 72 -5.27 0.40 -8.06
C ILE A 72 -6.64 -0.07 -8.52
N ASN A 73 -6.68 -0.85 -9.60
CA ASN A 73 -7.92 -1.41 -10.14
C ASN A 73 -8.19 -2.81 -9.61
N GLU A 74 -7.16 -3.66 -9.57
CA GLU A 74 -7.30 -5.08 -9.23
C GLU A 74 -6.13 -5.53 -8.36
N VAL A 75 -6.38 -6.57 -7.56
CA VAL A 75 -5.37 -7.26 -6.74
C VAL A 75 -5.37 -8.71 -7.16
N ALA A 76 -4.21 -9.20 -7.62
CA ALA A 76 -3.99 -10.63 -7.82
C ALA A 76 -3.65 -11.26 -6.46
N GLY A 77 -4.43 -12.26 -6.06
CA GLY A 77 -4.26 -13.04 -4.83
C GLY A 77 -3.73 -14.44 -5.11
#